data_AF-A0A495W7S0-F1
#
_entry.id   AF-A0A495W7S0-F1
#
_cell.length_a   1.000
_cell.length_b   1.000
_cell.length_c   1.000
_cell.angle_alpha   90.00
_cell.angle_beta   90.00
_cell.angle_gamma   90.00
#
_symmetry.space_group_name_H-M   'P 1'
#
loop_
_entity.id
_entity.type
_entity.pdbx_description
1 polymer ?
#
loop_
_entity_poly.entity_id
_entity_poly.type
_entity_poly.pdbx_seq_one_letter_code
_entity_poly.pdbx_strand_id
1 'polypeptide(L)'
;MRTLLPVLFAFLALVATAMPASATPASATPPSATPASAATPLEAGTALTGPGGGRCVNGFNVRGHLLVSARCAGAGGVVRGPGGGVIGPVTAVRDVYGVVRVADPSAWDQLPRVAGLSTPVAGAAEAPVGATVCAAGRRTGWHCGTVQAKNQSVHYPEGTITGLTRANLCVQPGDDWLPVVSGDQAQGHLVGGSGCTAYFYPVNRILAAEGFTLVTA
;
A
#
# COMPACT_ATOMS: atom_id res chain seq x y z
N MET A 1 68.12 -40.80 69.16
CA MET A 1 68.58 -40.09 70.37
C MET A 1 68.50 -38.60 70.11
N ARG A 2 67.86 -37.87 71.05
CA ARG A 2 68.06 -36.45 71.41
C ARG A 2 67.81 -35.39 70.32
N THR A 3 66.64 -34.73 70.32
CA THR A 3 66.32 -33.45 71.01
C THR A 3 67.23 -32.28 70.63
N LEU A 4 66.65 -31.21 70.07
CA LEU A 4 66.71 -29.84 70.63
C LEU A 4 65.85 -28.85 69.82
N LEU A 5 64.95 -28.20 70.58
CA LEU A 5 64.16 -27.00 70.27
C LEU A 5 65.09 -25.79 69.98
N PRO A 6 64.64 -24.73 69.29
CA PRO A 6 64.16 -23.57 70.06
C PRO A 6 63.07 -22.66 69.41
N VAL A 7 62.23 -22.12 70.31
CA VAL A 7 61.88 -20.69 70.48
C VAL A 7 61.05 -20.00 69.38
N LEU A 8 59.72 -20.07 69.59
CA LEU A 8 58.83 -18.97 69.96
C LEU A 8 59.18 -17.54 69.48
N PHE A 9 58.42 -17.02 68.51
CA PHE A 9 58.06 -15.60 68.43
C PHE A 9 56.57 -15.46 68.11
N ALA A 10 55.86 -14.88 69.07
CA ALA A 10 54.45 -14.54 68.97
C ALA A 10 54.29 -13.26 68.13
N PHE A 11 53.52 -13.32 67.06
CA PHE A 11 52.93 -12.15 66.42
C PHE A 11 51.41 -12.28 66.47
N LEU A 12 50.82 -11.48 67.37
CA LEU A 12 49.40 -11.30 67.55
C LEU A 12 48.87 -10.48 66.35
N ALA A 13 48.34 -11.15 65.34
CA ALA A 13 47.66 -10.49 64.23
C ALA A 13 46.18 -10.27 64.60
N LEU A 14 45.79 -9.01 64.70
CA LEU A 14 44.41 -8.56 64.88
C LEU A 14 43.60 -8.92 63.61
N VAL A 15 42.78 -9.96 63.67
CA VAL A 15 41.85 -10.32 62.58
C VAL A 15 40.63 -9.42 62.69
N ALA A 16 40.56 -8.39 61.85
CA ALA A 16 39.34 -7.62 61.64
C ALA A 16 38.37 -8.45 60.76
N THR A 17 37.30 -8.97 61.35
CA THR A 17 36.22 -9.61 60.61
C THR A 17 35.39 -8.55 59.89
N ALA A 18 35.61 -8.38 58.59
CA ALA A 18 34.72 -7.60 57.73
C ALA A 18 33.42 -8.38 57.47
N MET A 19 32.28 -7.77 57.76
CA MET A 19 30.96 -8.28 57.38
C MET A 19 30.83 -8.33 55.85
N PRO A 20 30.23 -9.39 55.26
CA PRO A 20 29.92 -9.38 53.83
C PRO A 20 28.79 -8.38 53.58
N ALA A 21 29.05 -7.36 52.78
CA ALA A 21 28.03 -6.47 52.25
C ALA A 21 27.15 -7.25 51.26
N SER A 22 25.85 -7.31 51.54
CA SER A 22 24.84 -7.88 50.66
C SER A 22 24.80 -7.10 49.34
N ALA A 23 25.26 -7.71 48.25
CA ALA A 23 25.10 -7.16 46.91
C ALA A 23 23.64 -7.33 46.47
N THR A 24 22.92 -6.23 46.34
CA THR A 24 21.62 -6.18 45.65
C THR A 24 21.80 -6.60 44.18
N PRO A 25 20.99 -7.53 43.64
CA PRO A 25 21.05 -7.85 42.22
C PRO A 25 20.64 -6.61 41.42
N ALA A 26 21.52 -6.17 40.53
CA ALA A 26 21.22 -5.13 39.57
C ALA A 26 20.09 -5.64 38.67
N SER A 27 18.94 -4.95 38.69
CA SER A 27 17.86 -5.18 37.74
C SER A 27 18.39 -4.98 36.33
N ALA A 28 18.55 -6.07 35.58
CA ALA A 28 18.83 -5.99 34.15
C ALA A 28 17.60 -5.40 33.46
N THR A 29 17.73 -4.18 32.97
CA THR A 29 16.74 -3.58 32.06
C THR A 29 16.60 -4.49 30.85
N PRO A 30 15.40 -5.02 30.52
CA PRO A 30 15.21 -5.79 29.31
C PRO A 30 15.60 -4.93 28.10
N PRO A 31 16.22 -5.51 27.05
CA PRO A 31 16.51 -4.76 25.84
C PRO A 31 15.20 -4.16 25.31
N SER A 32 15.19 -2.83 25.14
CA SER A 32 14.09 -2.11 24.52
C SER A 32 13.74 -2.80 23.20
N ALA A 33 12.51 -3.31 23.09
CA ALA A 33 12.00 -3.85 21.84
C ALA A 33 12.17 -2.77 20.75
N THR A 34 12.87 -3.10 19.67
CA THR A 34 12.88 -2.26 18.48
C THR A 34 11.42 -2.08 18.06
N PRO A 35 10.91 -0.84 17.90
CA PRO A 35 9.54 -0.64 17.47
C PRO A 35 9.35 -1.37 16.14
N ALA A 36 8.35 -2.25 16.08
CA ALA A 36 7.94 -2.86 14.83
C ALA A 36 7.70 -1.73 13.83
N SER A 37 8.33 -1.82 12.65
CA SER A 37 8.10 -0.83 11.60
C SER A 37 6.60 -0.82 11.28
N ALA A 38 5.98 0.36 11.37
CA ALA A 38 4.57 0.49 11.04
C ALA A 38 4.33 0.07 9.58
N ALA A 39 3.20 -0.59 9.32
CA ALA A 39 2.80 -0.98 7.97
C ALA A 39 2.82 0.23 7.03
N THR A 40 3.34 0.04 5.82
CA THR A 40 3.41 1.12 4.82
C THR A 40 2.02 1.32 4.21
N PRO A 41 1.50 2.56 4.20
CA PRO A 41 0.17 2.84 3.67
C PRO A 41 0.09 2.59 2.16
N LEU A 42 -0.96 1.92 1.74
CA LEU A 42 -1.39 1.77 0.36
C LEU A 42 -2.75 2.45 0.22
N GLU A 43 -2.79 3.54 -0.51
CA GLU A 43 -3.98 4.32 -0.87
C GLU A 43 -4.19 4.17 -2.36
N ALA A 44 -5.40 4.39 -2.89
CA ALA A 44 -5.58 4.39 -4.33
C ALA A 44 -4.75 5.52 -4.97
N GLY A 45 -3.90 5.23 -5.95
CA GLY A 45 -2.97 6.20 -6.52
C GLY A 45 -1.56 6.18 -5.91
N THR A 46 -1.27 5.31 -4.93
CA THR A 46 0.10 5.09 -4.42
C THR A 46 1.03 4.67 -5.56
N ALA A 47 2.22 5.28 -5.61
CA ALA A 47 3.24 4.97 -6.61
C ALA A 47 3.82 3.57 -6.43
N LEU A 48 3.84 2.80 -7.52
CA LEU A 48 4.32 1.42 -7.58
C LEU A 48 5.40 1.26 -8.65
N THR A 49 6.13 0.16 -8.56
CA THR A 49 7.01 -0.34 -9.61
C THR A 49 6.54 -1.73 -10.04
N GLY A 50 6.15 -1.84 -11.30
CA GLY A 50 5.72 -3.10 -11.90
C GLY A 50 6.89 -4.07 -12.10
N PRO A 51 6.63 -5.33 -12.47
CA PRO A 51 7.66 -6.37 -12.58
C PRO A 51 8.75 -6.05 -13.61
N GLY A 52 8.40 -5.35 -14.69
CA GLY A 52 9.34 -4.85 -15.70
C GLY A 52 10.10 -3.57 -15.31
N GLY A 53 9.99 -3.10 -14.06
CA GLY A 53 10.65 -1.89 -13.57
C GLY A 53 9.93 -0.57 -13.93
N GLY A 54 8.83 -0.64 -14.69
CA GLY A 54 8.03 0.52 -15.05
C GLY A 54 7.30 1.14 -13.86
N ARG A 55 7.18 2.48 -13.84
CA ARG A 55 6.39 3.20 -12.84
C ARG A 55 4.89 3.04 -13.12
N CYS A 56 4.12 2.70 -12.10
CA CYS A 56 2.67 2.65 -12.13
C CYS A 56 2.08 3.17 -10.82
N VAL A 57 0.76 3.08 -10.68
CA VAL A 57 0.02 3.34 -9.45
C VAL A 57 -0.93 2.17 -9.20
N ASN A 58 -1.34 1.96 -7.95
CA ASN A 58 -2.50 1.12 -7.66
C ASN A 58 -3.80 1.89 -7.94
N GLY A 59 -4.85 1.12 -8.18
CA GLY A 59 -6.23 1.57 -8.19
C GLY A 59 -6.84 1.50 -6.79
N PHE A 60 -8.17 1.35 -6.72
CA PHE A 60 -8.85 1.20 -5.45
C PHE A 60 -8.42 -0.10 -4.77
N ASN A 61 -8.20 -0.03 -3.47
CA ASN A 61 -7.86 -1.21 -2.68
C ASN A 61 -9.05 -2.14 -2.59
N VAL A 62 -8.81 -3.42 -2.82
CA VAL A 62 -9.76 -4.49 -2.56
C VAL A 62 -9.14 -5.43 -1.53
N ARG A 63 -9.94 -6.10 -0.71
CA ARG A 63 -9.42 -6.86 0.43
C ARG A 63 -8.40 -7.92 -0.02
N GLY A 64 -7.16 -7.79 0.46
CA GLY A 64 -6.06 -8.71 0.18
C GLY A 64 -5.41 -8.57 -1.21
N HIS A 65 -5.89 -7.66 -2.06
CA HIS A 65 -5.35 -7.48 -3.42
C HIS A 65 -5.27 -6.00 -3.83
N LEU A 66 -4.34 -5.69 -4.72
CA LEU A 66 -4.30 -4.43 -5.43
C LEU A 66 -4.76 -4.61 -6.88
N LEU A 67 -5.45 -3.59 -7.37
CA LEU A 67 -5.74 -3.45 -8.78
C LEU A 67 -4.69 -2.54 -9.41
N VAL A 68 -4.08 -2.96 -10.51
CA VAL A 68 -3.12 -2.16 -11.30
C VAL A 68 -3.54 -2.16 -12.77
N SER A 69 -2.98 -1.30 -13.61
CA SER A 69 -3.23 -1.41 -15.06
C SER A 69 -2.66 -2.71 -15.62
N ALA A 70 -3.26 -3.22 -16.69
CA ALA A 70 -2.74 -4.39 -17.41
C ALA A 70 -1.26 -4.19 -17.81
N ARG A 71 -0.90 -2.99 -18.26
CA ARG A 71 0.49 -2.62 -18.60
C ARG A 71 1.45 -2.68 -17.40
N CYS A 72 1.01 -2.29 -16.21
CA CYS A 72 1.82 -2.41 -14.98
C CYS A 72 2.05 -3.88 -14.63
N ALA A 73 1.06 -4.75 -14.84
CA ALA A 73 1.12 -6.17 -14.53
C ALA A 73 1.83 -7.02 -15.60
N GLY A 74 1.92 -6.51 -16.84
CA GLY A 74 1.98 -7.26 -18.11
C GLY A 74 2.99 -8.39 -18.31
N ALA A 75 4.01 -8.56 -17.46
CA ALA A 75 4.96 -9.68 -17.55
C ALA A 75 4.74 -10.77 -16.49
N GLY A 76 3.76 -10.61 -15.59
CA GLY A 76 3.71 -11.37 -14.35
C GLY A 76 4.91 -11.05 -13.45
N GLY A 77 5.06 -11.74 -12.32
CA GLY A 77 6.12 -11.47 -11.35
C GLY A 77 5.67 -10.58 -10.20
N VAL A 78 6.58 -9.81 -9.60
CA VAL A 78 6.30 -9.06 -8.36
C VAL A 78 6.14 -7.57 -8.58
N VAL A 79 5.15 -6.99 -7.91
CA VAL A 79 4.96 -5.54 -7.82
C VAL A 79 5.58 -5.03 -6.53
N ARG A 80 6.26 -3.90 -6.62
CA ARG A 80 6.92 -3.23 -5.50
C ARG A 80 6.25 -1.91 -5.18
N GLY A 81 6.15 -1.61 -3.88
CA GLY A 81 5.59 -0.36 -3.37
C GLY A 81 6.66 0.71 -3.12
N PRO A 82 6.29 1.78 -2.41
CA PRO A 82 7.22 2.80 -1.92
C PRO A 82 8.42 2.18 -1.21
N GLY A 83 9.60 2.77 -1.38
CA GLY A 83 10.86 2.27 -0.80
C GLY A 83 11.38 0.96 -1.40
N GLY A 84 10.73 0.42 -2.44
CA GLY A 84 11.15 -0.81 -3.12
C GLY A 84 10.73 -2.10 -2.42
N GLY A 85 9.91 -2.00 -1.36
CA GLY A 85 9.35 -3.16 -0.67
C GLY A 85 8.47 -4.00 -1.60
N VAL A 86 8.52 -5.32 -1.44
CA VAL A 86 7.68 -6.24 -2.23
C VAL A 86 6.26 -6.22 -1.66
N ILE A 87 5.28 -5.88 -2.51
CA ILE A 87 3.86 -5.99 -2.16
C ILE A 87 3.40 -7.42 -2.37
N GLY A 88 3.72 -7.99 -3.52
CA GLY A 88 3.43 -9.39 -3.82
C GLY A 88 3.33 -9.68 -5.31
N PRO A 89 2.94 -10.92 -5.67
CA PRO A 89 2.90 -11.38 -7.04
C PRO A 89 1.66 -10.88 -7.79
N VAL A 90 1.82 -10.63 -9.09
CA VAL A 90 0.72 -10.56 -10.06
C VAL A 90 0.09 -11.95 -10.16
N THR A 91 -1.21 -12.03 -9.90
CA THR A 91 -1.99 -13.28 -9.90
C THR A 91 -2.94 -13.39 -11.09
N ALA A 92 -3.30 -12.27 -11.69
CA ALA A 92 -4.08 -12.22 -12.91
C ALA A 92 -3.73 -11.00 -13.75
N VAL A 93 -3.81 -11.16 -15.07
CA VAL A 93 -3.78 -10.07 -16.05
C VAL A 93 -5.04 -10.20 -16.90
N ARG A 94 -5.75 -9.10 -17.07
CA ARG A 94 -6.91 -8.92 -17.95
C ARG A 94 -6.58 -7.84 -18.98
N ASP A 95 -7.47 -7.61 -19.92
CA ASP A 95 -7.25 -6.64 -21.00
C ASP A 95 -7.00 -5.22 -20.47
N VAL A 96 -7.67 -4.81 -19.39
CA VAL A 96 -7.62 -3.44 -18.86
C VAL A 96 -6.81 -3.34 -17.56
N TYR A 97 -6.83 -4.38 -16.73
CA TYR A 97 -6.27 -4.37 -15.39
C TYR A 97 -5.52 -5.65 -15.04
N GLY A 98 -4.68 -5.58 -14.02
CA GLY A 98 -4.06 -6.72 -13.37
C GLY A 98 -4.38 -6.77 -11.89
N VAL A 99 -4.24 -7.95 -11.31
CA VAL A 99 -4.49 -8.23 -9.90
C VAL A 99 -3.17 -8.61 -9.24
N VAL A 100 -2.83 -7.93 -8.16
CA VAL A 100 -1.66 -8.22 -7.32
C VAL A 100 -2.15 -8.72 -5.98
N ARG A 101 -1.72 -9.91 -5.54
CA ARG A 101 -2.00 -10.36 -4.18
C ARG A 101 -1.07 -9.64 -3.21
N VAL A 102 -1.63 -9.09 -2.13
CA VAL A 102 -0.82 -8.55 -1.03
C VAL A 102 -0.25 -9.73 -0.24
N ALA A 103 1.07 -9.94 -0.34
CA ALA A 103 1.73 -11.11 0.21
C ALA A 103 1.93 -11.05 1.72
N ASP A 104 2.18 -9.84 2.24
CA ASP A 104 2.38 -9.56 3.66
C ASP A 104 1.46 -8.43 4.14
N PRO A 105 0.25 -8.75 4.65
CA PRO A 105 -0.68 -7.76 5.17
C PRO A 105 -0.18 -7.02 6.42
N SER A 106 0.88 -7.51 7.08
CA SER A 106 1.47 -6.82 8.24
C SER A 106 2.45 -5.72 7.82
N ALA A 107 3.02 -5.83 6.62
CA ALA A 107 3.91 -4.81 6.05
C ALA A 107 3.16 -3.72 5.27
N TRP A 108 1.91 -3.99 4.85
CA TRP A 108 1.14 -3.13 3.96
C TRP A 108 -0.26 -2.84 4.49
N ASP A 109 -0.55 -1.58 4.76
CA ASP A 109 -1.85 -1.13 5.25
C ASP A 109 -2.72 -0.66 4.08
N GLN A 110 -3.73 -1.46 3.70
CA GLN A 110 -4.67 -1.08 2.65
C GLN A 110 -5.72 -0.11 3.18
N LEU A 111 -5.68 1.12 2.71
CA LEU A 111 -6.52 2.20 3.24
C LEU A 111 -7.71 2.51 2.32
N PRO A 112 -8.88 2.86 2.88
CA PRO A 112 -10.05 3.24 2.10
C PRO A 112 -9.96 4.71 1.69
N ARG A 113 -8.92 5.11 0.97
CA ARG A 113 -8.79 6.49 0.49
C ARG A 113 -8.02 6.57 -0.81
N VAL A 114 -8.19 7.69 -1.50
CA VAL A 114 -7.39 8.06 -2.65
C VAL A 114 -6.25 8.98 -2.20
N ALA A 115 -5.05 8.75 -2.71
CA ALA A 115 -3.88 9.54 -2.39
C ALA A 115 -4.13 11.03 -2.68
N GLY A 116 -3.93 11.86 -1.64
CA GLY A 116 -4.19 13.31 -1.71
C GLY A 116 -5.64 13.73 -1.49
N LEU A 117 -6.56 12.81 -1.17
CA LEU A 117 -7.90 13.12 -0.66
C LEU A 117 -8.01 12.76 0.83
N SER A 118 -8.66 13.63 1.60
CA SER A 118 -8.94 13.39 3.02
C SER A 118 -10.23 12.58 3.24
N THR A 119 -11.16 12.62 2.30
CA THR A 119 -12.45 11.91 2.40
C THR A 119 -12.23 10.42 2.15
N PRO A 120 -12.60 9.52 3.09
CA PRO A 120 -12.53 8.09 2.87
C PRO A 120 -13.49 7.64 1.77
N VAL A 121 -13.13 6.55 1.10
CA VAL A 121 -14.01 5.81 0.20
C VAL A 121 -15.00 5.01 1.03
N ALA A 122 -16.29 5.32 0.90
CA ALA A 122 -17.37 4.67 1.64
C ALA A 122 -18.04 3.53 0.84
N GLY A 123 -17.84 3.49 -0.48
CA GLY A 123 -18.49 2.49 -1.32
C GLY A 123 -18.17 2.64 -2.80
N ALA A 124 -19.00 2.02 -3.64
CA ALA A 124 -18.92 2.08 -5.09
C ALA A 124 -20.29 2.26 -5.75
N ALA A 125 -21.18 3.03 -5.13
CA ALA A 125 -22.45 3.40 -5.76
C ALA A 125 -22.17 4.13 -7.07
N GLU A 126 -22.69 3.59 -8.18
CA GLU A 126 -22.38 4.11 -9.51
C GLU A 126 -23.10 5.44 -9.75
N ALA A 127 -22.33 6.45 -10.14
CA ALA A 127 -22.84 7.78 -10.45
C ALA A 127 -23.61 7.78 -11.79
N PRO A 128 -24.84 8.32 -11.86
CA PRO A 128 -25.61 8.41 -13.09
C PRO A 128 -25.04 9.44 -14.08
N VAL A 129 -25.54 9.45 -15.31
CA VAL A 129 -25.23 10.52 -16.27
C VAL A 129 -25.64 11.88 -15.70
N GLY A 130 -24.78 12.88 -15.84
CA GLY A 130 -24.92 14.22 -15.27
C GLY A 130 -24.32 14.37 -13.86
N ALA A 131 -24.03 13.29 -13.16
CA ALA A 131 -23.41 13.37 -11.83
C ALA A 131 -21.94 13.79 -11.91
N THR A 132 -21.50 14.49 -10.86
CA THR A 132 -20.10 14.95 -10.73
C THR A 132 -19.16 13.77 -10.51
N VAL A 133 -18.02 13.79 -11.20
CA VAL A 133 -16.91 12.86 -11.00
C VAL A 133 -15.59 13.62 -10.97
N CYS A 134 -14.66 13.16 -10.15
CA CYS A 134 -13.35 13.78 -9.98
C CYS A 134 -12.24 12.73 -10.04
N ALA A 135 -11.06 13.13 -10.52
CA ALA A 135 -9.84 12.33 -10.45
C ALA A 135 -8.64 13.23 -10.21
N ALA A 136 -7.61 12.67 -9.58
CA ALA A 136 -6.31 13.30 -9.53
C ALA A 136 -5.65 13.16 -10.90
N GLY A 137 -5.12 14.24 -11.47
CA GLY A 137 -4.14 14.21 -12.56
C GLY A 137 -2.73 14.24 -11.97
N ARG A 138 -1.80 13.45 -12.51
CA ARG A 138 -0.44 13.29 -11.92
C ARG A 138 0.35 14.58 -11.80
N ARG A 139 0.06 15.59 -12.63
CA ARG A 139 0.80 16.86 -12.70
C ARG A 139 -0.06 18.11 -12.51
N THR A 140 -1.37 17.96 -12.65
CA THR A 140 -2.31 19.08 -12.73
C THR A 140 -3.26 19.14 -11.55
N GLY A 141 -3.09 18.26 -10.55
CA GLY A 141 -3.92 18.23 -9.36
C GLY A 141 -5.30 17.63 -9.61
N TRP A 142 -6.26 17.96 -8.76
CA TRP A 142 -7.63 17.44 -8.82
C TRP A 142 -8.44 18.12 -9.91
N HIS A 143 -9.05 17.32 -10.78
CA HIS A 143 -10.01 17.77 -11.78
C HIS A 143 -11.35 17.18 -11.48
N CYS A 144 -12.41 17.94 -11.75
CA CYS A 144 -13.78 17.47 -11.65
C CYS A 144 -14.53 17.81 -12.94
N GLY A 145 -15.46 16.93 -13.29
CA GLY A 145 -16.37 17.08 -14.41
C GLY A 145 -17.65 16.32 -14.10
N THR A 146 -18.32 15.86 -15.13
CA THR A 146 -19.60 15.16 -15.07
C THR A 146 -19.58 13.93 -15.97
N VAL A 147 -20.32 12.91 -15.56
CA VAL A 147 -20.59 11.74 -16.40
C VAL A 147 -21.41 12.18 -17.60
N GLN A 148 -20.91 11.89 -18.81
CA GLN A 148 -21.58 12.24 -20.06
C GLN A 148 -22.29 11.05 -20.72
N ALA A 149 -21.72 9.85 -20.60
CA ALA A 149 -22.29 8.65 -21.21
C ALA A 149 -21.76 7.37 -20.54
N LYS A 150 -22.54 6.29 -20.62
CA LYS A 150 -22.20 4.94 -20.15
C LYS A 150 -22.05 3.99 -21.34
N ASN A 151 -21.52 2.79 -21.10
CA ASN A 151 -21.37 1.74 -22.12
C ASN A 151 -20.60 2.18 -23.37
N GLN A 152 -19.60 3.04 -23.18
CA GLN A 152 -18.77 3.54 -24.27
C GLN A 152 -17.68 2.52 -24.63
N SER A 153 -17.17 2.63 -25.85
CA SER A 153 -16.06 1.80 -26.34
C SER A 153 -14.95 2.69 -26.88
N VAL A 154 -13.71 2.35 -26.56
CA VAL A 154 -12.51 3.02 -27.08
C VAL A 154 -11.67 1.99 -27.81
N HIS A 155 -11.26 2.34 -29.02
CA HIS A 155 -10.46 1.48 -29.90
C HIS A 155 -8.99 1.88 -29.78
N TYR A 156 -8.16 0.93 -29.36
CA TYR A 156 -6.71 1.02 -29.36
C TYR A 156 -6.14 0.06 -30.43
N PRO A 157 -4.91 0.28 -30.92
CA PRO A 157 -4.23 -0.68 -31.80
C PRO A 157 -4.19 -2.10 -31.24
N GLU A 158 -4.10 -2.23 -29.91
CA GLU A 158 -4.01 -3.48 -29.18
C GLU A 158 -5.38 -4.15 -28.96
N GLY A 159 -6.49 -3.44 -29.20
CA GLY A 159 -7.84 -3.97 -29.04
C GLY A 159 -8.88 -2.92 -28.64
N THR A 160 -10.13 -3.36 -28.52
CA THR A 160 -11.24 -2.50 -28.11
C THR A 160 -11.59 -2.71 -26.65
N ILE A 161 -11.60 -1.64 -25.87
CA ILE A 161 -12.08 -1.66 -24.49
C ILE A 161 -13.53 -1.17 -24.48
N THR A 162 -14.44 -2.02 -24.01
CA THR A 162 -15.89 -1.77 -24.00
C THR A 162 -16.42 -1.56 -22.58
N GLY A 163 -17.63 -1.01 -22.48
CA GLY A 163 -18.33 -0.79 -21.21
C GLY A 163 -17.64 0.25 -20.32
N LEU A 164 -17.09 1.28 -20.94
CA LEU A 164 -16.46 2.43 -20.30
C LEU A 164 -17.51 3.49 -19.94
N THR A 165 -17.19 4.32 -18.96
CA THR A 165 -17.91 5.57 -18.71
C THR A 165 -17.13 6.73 -19.31
N ARG A 166 -17.81 7.60 -20.06
CA ARG A 166 -17.25 8.85 -20.57
C ARG A 166 -17.62 10.01 -19.64
N ALA A 167 -16.66 10.88 -19.35
CA ALA A 167 -16.86 12.10 -18.58
C ALA A 167 -16.12 13.29 -19.21
N ASN A 168 -16.61 14.52 -18.98
CA ASN A 168 -15.87 15.73 -19.33
C ASN A 168 -14.82 16.08 -18.28
N LEU A 169 -13.87 15.17 -18.08
CA LEU A 169 -12.77 15.32 -17.14
C LEU A 169 -11.49 15.58 -17.92
N CYS A 170 -10.74 16.62 -17.53
CA CYS A 170 -9.48 16.95 -18.15
C CYS A 170 -8.40 15.98 -17.68
N VAL A 171 -7.85 15.23 -18.63
CA VAL A 171 -6.83 14.19 -18.39
C VAL A 171 -5.65 14.40 -19.32
N GLN A 172 -4.47 14.01 -18.87
CA GLN A 172 -3.22 14.11 -19.62
C GLN A 172 -2.68 12.73 -19.97
N PRO A 173 -1.84 12.61 -21.03
CA PRO A 173 -1.10 11.39 -21.29
C PRO A 173 -0.31 10.96 -20.05
N GLY A 174 -0.50 9.71 -19.63
CA GLY A 174 0.11 9.16 -18.42
C GLY A 174 -0.77 9.17 -17.17
N ASP A 175 -1.98 9.72 -17.24
CA ASP A 175 -2.98 9.61 -16.17
C ASP A 175 -3.69 8.24 -16.14
N ASP A 176 -3.22 7.29 -16.94
CA ASP A 176 -3.73 5.93 -16.99
C ASP A 176 -3.73 5.30 -15.59
N TRP A 177 -4.86 4.65 -15.30
CA TRP A 177 -5.17 3.94 -14.08
C TRP A 177 -5.40 4.81 -12.82
N LEU A 178 -5.45 6.13 -12.94
CA LEU A 178 -5.77 6.97 -11.79
C LEU A 178 -7.23 6.78 -11.35
N PRO A 179 -7.50 6.76 -10.03
CA PRO A 179 -8.83 6.54 -9.48
C PRO A 179 -9.77 7.72 -9.76
N VAL A 180 -11.01 7.38 -10.12
CA VAL A 180 -12.12 8.30 -10.32
C VAL A 180 -13.15 8.09 -9.22
N VAL A 181 -13.58 9.17 -8.58
CA VAL A 181 -14.57 9.19 -7.49
C VAL A 181 -15.76 10.08 -7.81
N SER A 182 -16.88 9.83 -7.14
CA SER A 182 -18.03 10.74 -7.04
C SER A 182 -18.37 10.89 -5.56
N GLY A 183 -18.05 12.03 -4.97
CA GLY A 183 -18.05 12.17 -3.51
C GLY A 183 -17.11 11.14 -2.87
N ASP A 184 -17.64 10.32 -1.97
CA ASP A 184 -16.96 9.20 -1.30
C ASP A 184 -17.12 7.85 -2.02
N GLN A 185 -17.71 7.82 -3.22
CA GLN A 185 -17.99 6.60 -3.97
C GLN A 185 -16.95 6.36 -5.07
N ALA A 186 -16.31 5.20 -5.05
CA ALA A 186 -15.41 4.73 -6.09
C ALA A 186 -16.16 4.49 -7.41
N GLN A 187 -15.72 5.14 -8.49
CA GLN A 187 -16.35 5.03 -9.80
C GLN A 187 -15.55 4.12 -10.74
N GLY A 188 -14.23 4.23 -10.73
CA GLY A 188 -13.39 3.46 -11.64
C GLY A 188 -11.97 3.99 -11.79
N HIS A 189 -11.32 3.59 -12.87
CA HIS A 189 -9.93 3.98 -13.18
C HIS A 189 -9.85 4.54 -14.59
N LEU A 190 -9.11 5.63 -14.77
CA LEU A 190 -8.88 6.21 -16.09
C LEU A 190 -8.22 5.18 -17.02
N VAL A 191 -8.74 5.05 -18.23
CA VAL A 191 -8.17 4.21 -19.30
C VAL A 191 -7.53 5.05 -20.39
N GLY A 192 -8.00 6.30 -20.54
CA GLY A 192 -7.45 7.25 -21.47
C GLY A 192 -8.42 8.39 -21.75
N GLY A 193 -8.04 9.25 -22.67
CA GLY A 193 -8.81 10.42 -23.03
C GLY A 193 -7.97 11.43 -23.79
N SER A 194 -8.61 12.51 -24.22
CA SER A 194 -7.96 13.61 -24.93
C SER A 194 -8.61 14.93 -24.52
N GLY A 195 -7.79 15.91 -24.15
CA GLY A 195 -8.29 17.18 -23.62
C GLY A 195 -9.17 16.96 -22.40
N CYS A 196 -10.38 17.52 -22.43
CA CYS A 196 -11.38 17.36 -21.37
C CYS A 196 -12.43 16.30 -21.67
N THR A 197 -12.05 15.25 -22.39
CA THR A 197 -12.84 14.03 -22.53
C THR A 197 -12.02 12.87 -21.99
N ALA A 198 -12.55 12.19 -20.99
CA ALA A 198 -11.92 11.03 -20.36
C ALA A 198 -12.85 9.82 -20.39
N TYR A 199 -12.23 8.64 -20.42
CA TYR A 199 -12.90 7.36 -20.29
C TYR A 199 -12.33 6.62 -19.09
N PHE A 200 -13.21 6.09 -18.24
CA PHE A 200 -12.80 5.25 -17.11
C PHE A 200 -13.51 3.91 -17.12
N TYR A 201 -12.78 2.89 -16.65
CA TYR A 201 -13.27 1.54 -16.48
C TYR A 201 -14.00 1.42 -15.13
N PRO A 202 -15.29 1.06 -15.10
CA PRO A 202 -16.06 1.05 -13.85
C PRO A 202 -15.52 0.03 -12.83
N VAL A 203 -15.33 0.45 -11.58
CA VAL A 203 -14.78 -0.43 -10.53
C VAL A 203 -15.71 -1.60 -10.24
N ASN A 204 -17.04 -1.39 -10.29
CA ASN A 204 -18.03 -2.44 -10.05
C ASN A 204 -17.91 -3.63 -11.03
N ARG A 205 -17.40 -3.39 -12.25
CA ARG A 205 -17.14 -4.48 -13.19
C ARG A 205 -16.00 -5.37 -12.74
N ILE A 206 -14.96 -4.78 -12.16
CA ILE A 206 -13.84 -5.53 -11.58
C ILE A 206 -14.31 -6.30 -10.35
N LEU A 207 -15.04 -5.64 -9.45
CA LEU A 207 -15.56 -6.26 -8.22
C LEU A 207 -16.46 -7.46 -8.54
N ALA A 208 -17.37 -7.32 -9.50
CA ALA A 208 -18.27 -8.40 -9.91
C ALA A 208 -17.52 -9.54 -10.62
N ALA A 209 -16.57 -9.24 -11.51
CA ALA A 209 -15.84 -10.25 -12.26
C ALA A 209 -14.91 -11.10 -11.39
N GLU A 210 -14.26 -10.47 -10.39
CA GLU A 210 -13.26 -11.13 -9.54
C GLU A 210 -13.83 -11.57 -8.17
N GLY A 211 -15.09 -11.22 -7.87
CA GLY A 211 -15.69 -11.49 -6.55
C GLY A 211 -15.04 -10.69 -5.42
N PHE A 212 -14.46 -9.53 -5.74
CA PHE A 212 -13.73 -8.71 -4.78
C PHE A 212 -14.62 -7.81 -3.94
N THR A 213 -14.17 -7.56 -2.71
CA THR A 213 -14.76 -6.55 -1.84
C THR A 213 -13.84 -5.34 -1.74
N LEU A 214 -14.38 -4.16 -2.02
CA LEU A 214 -13.70 -2.89 -1.86
C LEU A 214 -13.31 -2.67 -0.38
N VAL A 215 -12.13 -2.09 -0.16
CA VAL A 215 -11.76 -1.57 1.16
C VAL A 215 -12.47 -0.22 1.34
N THR A 216 -13.38 -0.15 2.31
CA THR A 216 -14.15 1.04 2.65
C THR A 216 -13.94 1.43 4.11
N ALA A 217 -14.27 2.67 4.46
CA ALA A 217 -14.39 3.11 5.84
C ALA A 217 -15.57 2.43 6.56
#